data_AF-A0A060VWE1-F1
#
_entry.id   AF-A0A060VWE1-F1
#
_cell.length_a   1.000
_cell.length_b   1.000
_cell.length_c   1.000
_cell.angle_alpha   90.00
_cell.angle_beta   90.00
_cell.angle_gamma   90.00
#
_symmetry.space_group_name_H-M   'P 1'
#
loop_
_entity.id
_entity.type
_entity.pdbx_description
1 polymer ?
#
loop_
_entity_poly.entity_id
_entity_poly.type
_entity_poly.pdbx_seq_one_letter_code
_entity_poly.pdbx_strand_id
1 'polypeptide(L)'
;MKSPPPAVKLVMEAICILKGLKPDRIPDPSGSGKKVEDFWGPAKKLLGDMKFLQSLHEYDKENIPPHLIAIIRKQYITNPDFVPEKIRTASTAAEGLCKWVRAMESYDKVAKVVAPKKEKLAQAEGELKVAMESLRKKQAALKEVQDKLAKLQQTLEANKNKKAELENQVKLCSKKLERAEQLIGGLGGEKTRWSETAFNLGDLYTNLTGDILISSAIVAYLGAFTSSYRQAQTEEWMELCKSRDIPCSSNMSLMNSLGEPVKIRSWTIAGLPSDSFSVDNGIIISNARRWPLMIDPQGQANKWVKNMEKANCLHIIKLSDGDFVRTLENCIQFGTPVLLENIGEELDAILEPLLLKQTFKQGGAICIRLGDSTIEYAPDFRFYITTKLRNPHYLPETSVKVTLLNFMITPEGMQDQLLGIVVARERPDLEEEKQALILQGAENKRQLQEIEDKILEVLSSSEGNILEDETAVKILSSSKVLANEISEKQAIAEVTEVKIDETRMGYTPIAVHSAILFFSIADLANIEPMYQYSLTWFINLFIASIDNSDKSDILDQR
;
A
#
# COMPACT_ATOMS: atom_id res chain seq x y z
N MET A 1 -122.88 -34.37 49.41
CA MET A 1 -123.75 -34.42 48.21
C MET A 1 -123.88 -35.86 47.73
N LYS A 2 -125.11 -36.36 47.47
CA LYS A 2 -125.38 -37.78 47.16
C LYS A 2 -125.40 -38.14 45.65
N SER A 3 -125.32 -37.19 44.71
CA SER A 3 -124.96 -37.45 43.30
C SER A 3 -124.49 -36.16 42.60
N PRO A 4 -123.33 -36.12 41.91
CA PRO A 4 -122.83 -34.93 41.21
C PRO A 4 -123.43 -34.76 39.80
N PRO A 5 -123.32 -33.56 39.19
CA PRO A 5 -123.65 -33.37 37.78
C PRO A 5 -122.81 -34.29 36.85
N PRO A 6 -123.39 -34.84 35.77
CA PRO A 6 -122.68 -35.76 34.85
C PRO A 6 -121.36 -35.22 34.31
N ALA A 7 -121.29 -33.91 34.03
CA ALA A 7 -120.09 -33.24 33.55
C ALA A 7 -118.92 -33.29 34.55
N VAL A 8 -119.20 -33.19 35.86
CA VAL A 8 -118.18 -33.27 36.91
C VAL A 8 -117.69 -34.71 37.07
N LYS A 9 -118.58 -35.69 36.88
CA LYS A 9 -118.24 -37.11 36.92
C LYS A 9 -117.25 -37.49 35.80
N LEU A 10 -117.50 -37.02 34.57
CA LEU A 10 -116.62 -37.21 33.41
C LEU A 10 -115.21 -36.65 33.62
N VAL A 11 -115.09 -35.44 34.19
CA VAL A 11 -113.78 -34.81 34.48
C VAL A 11 -112.99 -35.59 35.51
N MET A 12 -113.66 -36.03 36.57
CA MET A 12 -113.01 -36.78 37.63
C MET A 12 -112.62 -38.19 37.19
N GLU A 13 -113.40 -38.81 36.31
CA GLU A 13 -113.04 -40.05 35.62
C GLU A 13 -111.73 -39.92 34.84
N ALA A 14 -111.61 -38.88 34.01
CA ALA A 14 -110.40 -38.63 33.22
C ALA A 14 -109.15 -38.41 34.10
N ILE A 15 -109.29 -37.75 35.26
CA ILE A 15 -108.19 -37.57 36.20
C ILE A 15 -107.84 -38.87 36.92
N CYS A 16 -108.84 -39.67 37.30
CA CYS A 16 -108.60 -40.98 37.92
C CYS A 16 -107.84 -41.90 36.95
N ILE A 17 -108.17 -41.85 35.65
CA ILE A 17 -107.47 -42.61 34.61
C ILE A 17 -106.03 -42.12 34.44
N LEU A 18 -105.78 -40.80 34.38
CA LEU A 18 -104.40 -40.28 34.28
C LEU A 18 -103.54 -40.59 35.51
N LYS A 19 -104.15 -40.71 36.69
CA LYS A 19 -103.48 -41.16 37.92
C LYS A 19 -103.44 -42.68 38.09
N GLY A 20 -103.99 -43.46 37.15
CA GLY A 20 -103.99 -44.93 37.19
C GLY A 20 -104.86 -45.54 38.28
N LEU A 21 -105.88 -44.83 38.78
CA LEU A 21 -106.78 -45.32 39.82
C LEU A 21 -107.82 -46.30 39.24
N LYS A 22 -108.01 -47.44 39.91
CA LYS A 22 -108.98 -48.47 39.51
C LYS A 22 -110.42 -48.08 39.88
N PRO A 23 -111.42 -48.37 39.04
CA PRO A 23 -112.82 -48.09 39.36
C PRO A 23 -113.37 -49.04 40.43
N ASP A 24 -114.36 -48.57 41.18
CA ASP A 24 -115.13 -49.41 42.10
C ASP A 24 -116.25 -50.14 41.31
N ARG A 25 -116.46 -51.43 41.57
CA ARG A 25 -117.49 -52.24 40.88
C ARG A 25 -118.81 -52.20 41.65
N ILE A 26 -119.78 -51.45 41.16
CA ILE A 26 -121.12 -51.35 41.76
C ILE A 26 -122.19 -52.02 40.90
N PRO A 27 -123.28 -52.56 41.49
CA PRO A 27 -124.44 -53.06 40.73
C PRO A 27 -125.14 -51.91 39.98
N ASP A 28 -125.51 -52.15 38.72
CA ASP A 28 -126.17 -51.15 37.86
C ASP A 28 -127.49 -50.61 38.48
N PRO A 29 -127.64 -49.28 38.67
CA PRO A 29 -128.85 -48.67 39.21
C PRO A 29 -130.08 -48.77 38.27
N SER A 30 -129.93 -49.27 37.04
CA SER A 30 -131.03 -49.52 36.10
C SER A 30 -131.62 -50.94 36.13
N GLY A 31 -131.19 -51.80 37.07
CA GLY A 31 -131.82 -53.10 37.34
C GLY A 31 -131.41 -54.25 36.42
N SER A 32 -130.35 -54.10 35.62
CA SER A 32 -129.94 -55.08 34.60
C SER A 32 -128.96 -56.18 35.07
N GLY A 33 -128.65 -56.27 36.37
CA GLY A 33 -127.80 -57.34 36.94
C GLY A 33 -126.32 -57.32 36.51
N LYS A 34 -125.90 -56.38 35.64
CA LYS A 34 -124.49 -56.19 35.25
C LYS A 34 -123.77 -55.26 36.24
N LYS A 35 -122.48 -55.52 36.50
CA LYS A 35 -121.62 -54.65 37.33
C LYS A 35 -121.06 -53.53 36.46
N VAL A 36 -121.30 -52.28 36.83
CA VAL A 36 -120.76 -51.10 36.14
C VAL A 36 -119.54 -50.59 36.90
N GLU A 37 -118.52 -50.17 36.17
CA GLU A 37 -117.32 -49.58 36.73
C GLU A 37 -117.59 -48.10 37.06
N ASP A 38 -117.63 -47.77 38.35
CA ASP A 38 -117.88 -46.41 38.83
C ASP A 38 -116.60 -45.79 39.40
N PHE A 39 -116.11 -44.76 38.72
CA PHE A 39 -114.94 -44.01 39.17
C PHE A 39 -115.31 -42.89 40.16
N TRP A 40 -116.59 -42.66 40.46
CA TRP A 40 -116.99 -41.61 41.39
C TRP A 40 -116.59 -41.90 42.85
N GLY A 41 -116.63 -43.16 43.28
CA GLY A 41 -116.13 -43.59 44.60
C GLY A 41 -114.66 -43.23 44.82
N PRO A 42 -113.74 -43.67 43.92
CA PRO A 42 -112.33 -43.28 43.95
C PRO A 42 -112.10 -41.78 43.76
N ALA A 43 -112.85 -41.13 42.86
CA ALA A 43 -112.78 -39.68 42.65
C ALA A 43 -113.14 -38.88 43.90
N LYS A 44 -114.11 -39.34 44.69
CA LYS A 44 -114.51 -38.69 45.94
C LYS A 44 -113.43 -38.79 47.02
N LYS A 45 -112.71 -39.93 47.09
CA LYS A 45 -111.52 -40.07 47.94
C LYS A 45 -110.40 -39.13 47.50
N LEU A 46 -110.19 -39.02 46.18
CA LEU A 46 -109.20 -38.12 45.58
C LEU A 46 -109.52 -36.64 45.86
N LEU A 47 -110.79 -36.23 45.76
CA LEU A 47 -111.23 -34.85 46.07
C LEU A 47 -111.18 -34.51 47.56
N GLY A 48 -111.24 -35.52 48.44
CA GLY A 48 -111.09 -35.35 49.88
C GLY A 48 -109.63 -35.25 50.36
N ASP A 49 -108.66 -35.53 49.49
CA ASP A 49 -107.23 -35.43 49.81
C ASP A 49 -106.77 -33.96 49.75
N MET A 50 -106.27 -33.44 50.87
CA MET A 50 -105.76 -32.06 50.95
C MET A 50 -104.55 -31.81 50.03
N LYS A 51 -103.86 -32.85 49.56
CA LYS A 51 -102.71 -32.75 48.63
C LYS A 51 -103.07 -32.94 47.15
N PHE A 52 -104.36 -33.06 46.80
CA PHE A 52 -104.80 -33.34 45.45
C PHE A 52 -104.25 -32.36 44.39
N LEU A 53 -104.36 -31.05 44.61
CA LEU A 53 -103.90 -30.05 43.64
C LEU A 53 -102.37 -30.06 43.47
N GLN A 54 -101.61 -30.26 44.56
CA GLN A 54 -100.15 -30.35 44.51
C GLN A 54 -99.70 -31.56 43.68
N SER A 55 -100.38 -32.70 43.86
CA SER A 55 -100.10 -33.91 43.08
C SER A 55 -100.46 -33.83 41.58
N LEU A 56 -101.24 -32.83 41.16
CA LEU A 56 -101.45 -32.53 39.73
C LEU A 56 -100.36 -31.58 39.19
N HIS A 57 -99.80 -30.72 40.03
CA HIS A 57 -98.69 -29.83 39.66
C HIS A 57 -97.37 -30.59 39.52
N GLU A 58 -97.12 -31.52 40.43
CA GLU A 58 -95.92 -32.37 40.47
C GLU A 58 -96.05 -33.63 39.60
N TYR A 59 -97.10 -33.74 38.78
CA TYR A 59 -97.31 -34.89 37.91
C TYR A 59 -96.19 -34.96 36.86
N ASP A 60 -95.59 -36.14 36.72
CA ASP A 60 -94.50 -36.39 35.78
C ASP A 60 -95.00 -36.34 34.33
N LYS A 61 -94.95 -35.14 33.76
CA LYS A 61 -95.35 -34.83 32.38
C LYS A 61 -94.38 -35.39 31.33
N GLU A 62 -93.19 -35.83 31.73
CA GLU A 62 -92.18 -36.36 30.79
C GLU A 62 -92.31 -37.88 30.58
N ASN A 63 -93.04 -38.58 31.46
CA ASN A 63 -93.09 -40.04 31.48
C ASN A 63 -94.50 -40.64 31.68
N ILE A 64 -95.47 -40.15 30.90
CA ILE A 64 -96.87 -40.62 31.00
C ILE A 64 -97.04 -41.96 30.25
N PRO A 65 -97.60 -43.03 30.88
CA PRO A 65 -97.79 -44.32 30.21
C PRO A 65 -98.64 -44.20 28.93
N PRO A 66 -98.17 -44.75 27.79
CA PRO A 66 -98.84 -44.58 26.49
C PRO A 66 -100.30 -45.07 26.46
N HIS A 67 -100.61 -46.11 27.23
CA HIS A 67 -101.95 -46.68 27.30
C HIS A 67 -102.97 -45.76 28.00
N LEU A 68 -102.55 -44.98 29.01
CA LEU A 68 -103.43 -44.06 29.74
C LEU A 68 -103.79 -42.86 28.88
N ILE A 69 -102.82 -42.28 28.17
CA ILE A 69 -103.06 -41.18 27.22
C ILE A 69 -103.91 -41.65 26.03
N ALA A 70 -103.74 -42.89 25.55
CA ALA A 70 -104.58 -43.43 24.49
C ALA A 70 -106.05 -43.53 24.90
N ILE A 71 -106.34 -43.92 26.14
CA ILE A 71 -107.71 -43.96 26.70
C ILE A 71 -108.28 -42.55 26.80
N ILE A 72 -107.53 -41.60 27.36
CA ILE A 72 -107.94 -40.19 27.47
C ILE A 72 -108.22 -39.57 26.10
N ARG A 73 -107.34 -39.81 25.12
CA ARG A 73 -107.49 -39.30 23.76
C ARG A 73 -108.75 -39.87 23.10
N LYS A 74 -108.99 -41.18 23.22
CA LYS A 74 -110.09 -41.87 22.53
C LYS A 74 -111.46 -41.60 23.17
N GLN A 75 -111.55 -41.68 24.49
CA GLN A 75 -112.83 -41.67 25.21
C GLN A 75 -113.25 -40.29 25.74
N TYR A 76 -112.29 -39.40 26.03
CA TYR A 76 -112.56 -38.12 26.69
C TYR A 76 -112.25 -36.92 25.80
N ILE A 77 -111.10 -36.87 25.11
CA ILE A 77 -110.75 -35.71 24.25
C ILE A 77 -111.64 -35.61 23.01
N THR A 78 -112.09 -36.74 22.43
CA THR A 78 -113.02 -36.78 21.29
C THR A 78 -114.49 -36.58 21.68
N ASN A 79 -114.82 -36.57 22.98
CA ASN A 79 -116.20 -36.48 23.45
C ASN A 79 -116.70 -35.01 23.37
N PRO A 80 -117.80 -34.71 22.65
CA PRO A 80 -118.31 -33.35 22.50
C PRO A 80 -118.84 -32.71 23.80
N ASP A 81 -119.00 -33.48 24.87
CA ASP A 81 -119.39 -32.98 26.20
C ASP A 81 -118.20 -32.78 27.16
N PHE A 82 -116.98 -33.14 26.73
CA PHE A 82 -115.73 -32.95 27.48
C PHE A 82 -114.95 -31.71 27.00
N VAL A 83 -115.63 -30.57 27.01
CA VAL A 83 -115.07 -29.27 26.60
C VAL A 83 -115.09 -28.34 27.80
N PRO A 84 -113.98 -27.64 28.13
CA PRO A 84 -113.92 -26.77 29.32
C PRO A 84 -115.10 -25.79 29.41
N GLU A 85 -115.50 -25.19 28.29
CA GLU A 85 -116.62 -24.24 28.22
C GLU A 85 -117.99 -24.83 28.61
N LYS A 86 -118.25 -26.11 28.28
CA LYS A 86 -119.49 -26.81 28.66
C LYS A 86 -119.46 -27.34 30.10
N ILE A 87 -118.27 -27.65 30.62
CA ILE A 87 -118.11 -28.11 32.00
C ILE A 87 -118.22 -26.93 32.98
N ARG A 88 -117.84 -25.72 32.54
CA ARG A 88 -117.94 -24.47 33.31
C ARG A 88 -119.35 -24.17 33.81
N THR A 89 -120.39 -24.46 33.03
CA THR A 89 -121.80 -24.27 33.44
C THR A 89 -122.24 -25.21 34.57
N ALA A 90 -121.55 -26.34 34.77
CA ALA A 90 -121.80 -27.27 35.86
C ALA A 90 -120.85 -27.06 37.08
N SER A 91 -119.58 -26.69 36.85
CA SER A 91 -118.62 -26.35 37.91
C SER A 91 -117.37 -25.65 37.35
N THR A 92 -117.03 -24.48 37.89
CA THR A 92 -115.80 -23.73 37.57
C THR A 92 -114.53 -24.47 38.02
N ALA A 93 -114.59 -25.21 39.13
CA ALA A 93 -113.45 -26.02 39.59
C ALA A 93 -113.19 -27.23 38.66
N ALA A 94 -114.24 -27.81 38.07
CA ALA A 94 -114.10 -28.91 37.10
C ALA A 94 -113.55 -28.44 35.74
N GLU A 95 -113.75 -27.16 35.38
CA GLU A 95 -113.17 -26.56 34.17
C GLU A 95 -111.62 -26.57 34.23
N GLY A 96 -111.04 -26.12 35.35
CA GLY A 96 -109.58 -26.08 35.53
C GLY A 96 -108.95 -27.47 35.44
N LEU A 97 -109.63 -28.48 35.98
CA LEU A 97 -109.23 -29.87 35.89
C LEU A 97 -109.35 -30.45 34.47
N CYS A 98 -110.38 -30.08 33.71
CA CYS A 98 -110.51 -30.45 32.30
C CYS A 98 -109.38 -29.84 31.44
N LYS A 99 -109.01 -28.57 31.66
CA LYS A 99 -107.88 -27.92 30.96
C LYS A 99 -106.55 -28.62 31.24
N TRP A 100 -106.33 -29.04 32.48
CA TRP A 100 -105.12 -29.79 32.88
C TRP A 100 -104.99 -31.12 32.11
N VAL A 101 -106.07 -31.90 32.01
CA VAL A 101 -106.10 -33.17 31.24
C VAL A 101 -105.74 -32.94 29.76
N ARG A 102 -106.26 -31.87 29.15
CA ARG A 102 -105.94 -31.50 27.75
C ARG A 102 -104.50 -31.02 27.58
N ALA A 103 -103.95 -30.28 28.55
CA ALA A 103 -102.57 -29.80 28.51
C ALA A 103 -101.54 -30.95 28.58
N MET A 104 -101.82 -32.00 29.36
CA MET A 104 -100.95 -33.17 29.47
C MET A 104 -100.86 -33.97 28.15
N GLU A 105 -101.96 -34.08 27.40
CA GLU A 105 -101.96 -34.71 26.08
C GLU A 105 -101.14 -33.91 25.05
N SER A 106 -101.23 -32.58 25.10
CA SER A 106 -100.48 -31.71 24.18
C SER A 106 -98.98 -31.70 24.46
N TYR A 107 -98.54 -31.87 25.72
CA TYR A 107 -97.11 -31.91 26.08
C TYR A 107 -96.42 -33.18 25.54
N ASP A 108 -97.06 -34.36 25.66
CA ASP A 108 -96.54 -35.63 25.10
C ASP A 108 -96.30 -35.55 23.58
N LYS A 109 -97.16 -34.83 22.85
CA LYS A 109 -97.04 -34.63 21.41
C LYS A 109 -95.79 -33.84 21.02
N VAL A 110 -95.44 -32.80 21.78
CA VAL A 110 -94.30 -31.92 21.48
C VAL A 110 -92.98 -32.55 21.91
N ALA A 111 -92.95 -33.21 23.07
CA ALA A 111 -91.73 -33.85 23.60
C ALA A 111 -91.12 -34.87 22.62
N LYS A 112 -91.95 -35.66 21.92
CA LYS A 112 -91.50 -36.66 20.94
C LYS A 112 -90.85 -36.08 19.68
N VAL A 113 -91.07 -34.81 19.36
CA VAL A 113 -90.49 -34.17 18.15
C VAL A 113 -89.11 -33.54 18.43
N VAL A 114 -88.82 -33.16 19.68
CA VAL A 114 -87.63 -32.38 20.04
C VAL A 114 -86.45 -33.28 20.46
N ALA A 115 -86.70 -34.47 21.00
CA ALA A 115 -85.68 -35.43 21.41
C ALA A 115 -84.65 -35.77 20.31
N PRO A 116 -85.04 -36.13 19.06
CA PRO A 116 -84.06 -36.53 18.04
C PRO A 116 -83.18 -35.37 17.52
N LYS A 117 -83.58 -34.10 17.74
CA LYS A 117 -82.79 -32.94 17.31
C LYS A 117 -81.69 -32.57 18.30
N LYS A 118 -81.91 -32.76 19.61
CA LYS A 118 -80.89 -32.52 20.64
C LYS A 118 -79.74 -33.52 20.54
N GLU A 119 -80.03 -34.76 20.18
CA GLU A 119 -79.03 -35.82 20.08
C GLU A 119 -78.09 -35.63 18.86
N LYS A 120 -78.63 -35.17 17.72
CA LYS A 120 -77.82 -34.82 16.54
C LYS A 120 -76.90 -33.61 16.76
N LEU A 121 -77.33 -32.62 17.54
CA LEU A 121 -76.48 -31.46 17.87
C LEU A 121 -75.27 -31.89 18.72
N ALA A 122 -75.51 -32.73 19.74
CA ALA A 122 -74.47 -33.21 20.63
C ALA A 122 -73.40 -34.07 19.90
N GLN A 123 -73.81 -34.88 18.92
CA GLN A 123 -72.86 -35.63 18.09
C GLN A 123 -71.97 -34.71 17.23
N ALA A 124 -72.57 -33.72 16.55
CA ALA A 124 -71.82 -32.80 15.70
C ALA A 124 -70.86 -31.89 16.50
N GLU A 125 -71.25 -31.43 17.69
CA GLU A 125 -70.38 -30.66 18.58
C GLU A 125 -69.20 -31.51 19.12
N GLY A 126 -69.44 -32.80 19.38
CA GLY A 126 -68.39 -33.74 19.75
C GLY A 126 -67.35 -33.94 18.63
N GLU A 127 -67.80 -34.16 17.40
CA GLU A 127 -66.91 -34.31 16.23
C GLU A 127 -66.13 -33.03 15.93
N LEU A 128 -66.76 -31.86 16.02
CA LEU A 128 -66.11 -30.57 15.83
C LEU A 128 -64.99 -30.35 16.86
N LYS A 129 -65.22 -30.73 18.13
CA LYS A 129 -64.23 -30.58 19.20
C LYS A 129 -62.99 -31.45 18.95
N VAL A 130 -63.19 -32.71 18.54
CA VAL A 130 -62.08 -33.63 18.21
C VAL A 130 -61.29 -33.11 17.00
N ALA A 131 -61.98 -32.63 15.96
CA ALA A 131 -61.33 -32.07 14.77
C ALA A 131 -60.54 -30.79 15.09
N MET A 132 -61.08 -29.89 15.93
CA MET A 132 -60.39 -28.67 16.36
C MET A 132 -59.16 -28.97 17.22
N GLU A 133 -59.22 -29.93 18.15
CA GLU A 133 -58.05 -30.34 18.93
C GLU A 133 -56.95 -30.94 18.05
N SER A 134 -57.32 -31.75 17.06
CA SER A 134 -56.37 -32.33 16.08
C SER A 134 -55.71 -31.24 15.22
N LEU A 135 -56.50 -30.28 14.73
CA LEU A 135 -56.00 -29.12 13.97
C LEU A 135 -55.02 -28.30 14.81
N ARG A 136 -55.35 -28.05 16.08
CA ARG A 136 -54.51 -27.25 16.98
C ARG A 136 -53.17 -27.94 17.27
N LYS A 137 -53.17 -29.28 17.46
CA LYS A 137 -51.94 -30.08 17.58
C LYS A 137 -51.09 -30.02 16.31
N LYS A 138 -51.70 -30.15 15.13
CA LYS A 138 -51.00 -30.07 13.83
C LYS A 138 -50.44 -28.67 13.56
N GLN A 139 -51.18 -27.61 13.89
CA GLN A 139 -50.71 -26.22 13.77
C GLN A 139 -49.55 -25.92 14.74
N ALA A 140 -49.61 -26.42 15.97
CA ALA A 140 -48.52 -26.27 16.93
C ALA A 140 -47.24 -26.99 16.45
N ALA A 141 -47.37 -28.22 15.94
CA ALA A 141 -46.25 -28.97 15.37
C ALA A 141 -45.68 -28.28 14.11
N LEU A 142 -46.53 -27.73 13.24
CA LEU A 142 -46.10 -26.98 12.06
C LEU A 142 -45.32 -25.73 12.46
N LYS A 143 -45.82 -24.98 13.47
CA LYS A 143 -45.15 -23.79 13.98
C LYS A 143 -43.78 -24.12 14.58
N GLU A 144 -43.68 -25.21 15.36
CA GLU A 144 -42.40 -25.65 15.92
C GLU A 144 -41.38 -26.02 14.83
N VAL A 145 -41.83 -26.68 13.76
CA VAL A 145 -40.97 -26.99 12.60
C VAL A 145 -40.59 -25.73 11.85
N GLN A 146 -41.51 -24.78 11.64
CA GLN A 146 -41.24 -23.50 10.98
C GLN A 146 -40.24 -22.66 11.78
N ASP A 147 -40.39 -22.59 13.10
CA ASP A 147 -39.48 -21.87 13.99
C ASP A 147 -38.08 -22.51 13.98
N LYS A 148 -37.99 -23.85 14.00
CA LYS A 148 -36.73 -24.59 13.84
C LYS A 148 -36.10 -24.35 12.46
N LEU A 149 -36.90 -24.35 11.39
CA LEU A 149 -36.44 -24.10 10.03
C LEU A 149 -35.89 -22.68 9.89
N ALA A 150 -36.60 -21.68 10.40
CA ALA A 150 -36.18 -20.28 10.40
C ALA A 150 -34.85 -20.09 11.16
N LYS A 151 -34.73 -20.73 12.33
CA LYS A 151 -33.49 -20.69 13.12
C LYS A 151 -32.33 -21.38 12.41
N LEU A 152 -32.57 -22.52 11.77
CA LEU A 152 -31.58 -23.22 10.94
C LEU A 152 -31.16 -22.39 9.73
N GLN A 153 -32.10 -21.73 9.04
CA GLN A 153 -31.82 -20.84 7.92
C GLN A 153 -30.98 -19.63 8.34
N GLN A 154 -31.31 -19.01 9.47
CA GLN A 154 -30.54 -17.90 10.02
C GLN A 154 -29.10 -18.35 10.41
N THR A 155 -28.97 -19.53 10.99
CA THR A 155 -27.66 -20.12 11.34
C THR A 155 -26.85 -20.46 10.08
N LEU A 156 -27.51 -20.97 9.04
CA LEU A 156 -26.89 -21.33 7.78
C LEU A 156 -26.37 -20.09 7.04
N GLU A 157 -27.15 -19.01 6.98
CA GLU A 157 -26.69 -17.74 6.39
C GLU A 157 -25.57 -17.08 7.21
N ALA A 158 -25.67 -17.08 8.54
CA ALA A 158 -24.59 -16.59 9.39
C ALA A 158 -23.28 -17.37 9.18
N ASN A 159 -23.35 -18.71 9.07
CA ASN A 159 -22.20 -19.56 8.81
C ASN A 159 -21.64 -19.39 7.39
N LYS A 160 -22.50 -19.18 6.38
CA LYS A 160 -22.04 -18.86 5.01
C LYS A 160 -21.29 -17.54 4.96
N ASN A 161 -21.83 -16.49 5.58
CA ASN A 161 -21.16 -15.20 5.65
C ASN A 161 -19.82 -15.31 6.39
N LYS A 162 -19.79 -16.05 7.50
CA LYS A 162 -18.55 -16.30 8.25
C LYS A 162 -17.54 -17.11 7.44
N LYS A 163 -17.99 -18.09 6.66
CA LYS A 163 -17.14 -18.86 5.73
C LYS A 163 -16.55 -17.94 4.67
N ALA A 164 -17.36 -17.12 4.02
CA ALA A 164 -16.90 -16.19 2.98
C ALA A 164 -15.89 -15.17 3.53
N GLU A 165 -16.14 -14.65 4.73
CA GLU A 165 -15.22 -13.75 5.43
C GLU A 165 -13.88 -14.44 5.73
N LEU A 166 -13.91 -15.65 6.28
CA LEU A 166 -12.70 -16.43 6.56
C LEU A 166 -11.93 -16.77 5.27
N GLU A 167 -12.61 -17.14 4.18
CA GLU A 167 -11.98 -17.39 2.89
C GLU A 167 -11.29 -16.14 2.33
N ASN A 168 -11.91 -14.97 2.50
CA ASN A 168 -11.30 -13.68 2.11
C ASN A 168 -10.08 -13.35 2.99
N GLN A 169 -10.17 -13.55 4.30
CA GLN A 169 -9.06 -13.35 5.23
C GLN A 169 -7.87 -14.27 4.92
N VAL A 170 -8.13 -15.55 4.62
CA VAL A 170 -7.08 -16.50 4.23
C VAL A 170 -6.42 -16.08 2.92
N LYS A 171 -7.20 -15.67 1.91
CA LYS A 171 -6.66 -15.17 0.64
C LYS A 171 -5.81 -13.91 0.84
N LEU A 172 -6.28 -12.97 1.65
CA LEU A 172 -5.54 -11.73 1.95
C LEU A 172 -4.24 -12.05 2.71
N CYS A 173 -4.30 -12.93 3.71
CA CYS A 173 -3.14 -13.36 4.49
C CYS A 173 -2.10 -14.06 3.62
N SER A 174 -2.53 -14.98 2.74
CA SER A 174 -1.65 -15.67 1.80
C SER A 174 -0.91 -14.69 0.89
N LYS A 175 -1.63 -13.72 0.31
CA LYS A 175 -1.01 -12.65 -0.50
C LYS A 175 -0.04 -11.79 0.30
N LYS A 176 -0.39 -11.44 1.54
CA LYS A 176 0.51 -10.66 2.41
C LYS A 176 1.79 -11.45 2.74
N LEU A 177 1.67 -12.76 2.94
CA LEU A 177 2.81 -13.63 3.23
C LEU A 177 3.74 -13.78 2.03
N GLU A 178 3.18 -13.98 0.83
CA GLU A 178 3.95 -14.00 -0.42
C GLU A 178 4.71 -12.68 -0.66
N ARG A 179 4.03 -11.54 -0.47
CA ARG A 179 4.66 -10.21 -0.58
C ARG A 179 5.75 -10.00 0.48
N ALA A 180 5.53 -10.48 1.71
CA ALA A 180 6.50 -10.37 2.79
C ALA A 180 7.75 -11.22 2.50
N GLU A 181 7.59 -12.43 1.99
CA GLU A 181 8.70 -13.30 1.62
C GLU A 181 9.54 -12.69 0.49
N GLN A 182 8.89 -12.13 -0.54
CA GLN A 182 9.57 -11.42 -1.62
C GLN A 182 10.33 -10.18 -1.13
N LEU A 183 9.72 -9.38 -0.25
CA LEU A 183 10.37 -8.19 0.31
C LEU A 183 11.53 -8.54 1.24
N ILE A 184 11.37 -9.52 2.13
CA ILE A 184 12.43 -9.93 3.07
C ILE A 184 13.59 -10.57 2.30
N GLY A 185 13.30 -11.42 1.33
CA GLY A 185 14.33 -12.03 0.47
C GLY A 185 15.05 -10.99 -0.40
N GLY A 186 14.32 -10.03 -0.96
CA GLY A 186 14.89 -8.98 -1.82
C GLY A 186 15.68 -7.91 -1.06
N LEU A 187 15.18 -7.46 0.10
CA LEU A 187 15.77 -6.36 0.88
C LEU A 187 16.72 -6.83 1.99
N GLY A 188 16.78 -8.14 2.29
CA GLY A 188 17.68 -8.67 3.32
C GLY A 188 19.16 -8.33 3.04
N GLY A 189 19.59 -8.48 1.78
CA GLY A 189 20.93 -8.07 1.36
C GLY A 189 21.16 -6.56 1.43
N GLU A 190 20.15 -5.77 1.04
CA GLU A 190 20.22 -4.30 1.11
C GLU A 190 20.33 -3.79 2.53
N LYS A 191 19.59 -4.39 3.47
CA LYS A 191 19.70 -4.05 4.89
C LYS A 191 21.14 -4.22 5.39
N THR A 192 21.81 -5.32 5.05
CA THR A 192 23.20 -5.56 5.44
C THR A 192 24.13 -4.52 4.81
N ARG A 193 24.00 -4.30 3.49
CA ARG A 193 24.81 -3.31 2.74
C ARG A 193 24.65 -1.90 3.29
N TRP A 194 23.41 -1.45 3.54
CA TRP A 194 23.14 -0.13 4.11
C TRP A 194 23.59 -0.02 5.55
N SER A 195 23.49 -1.10 6.35
CA SER A 195 23.99 -1.09 7.73
C SER A 195 25.50 -0.93 7.76
N GLU A 196 26.23 -1.64 6.89
CA GLU A 196 27.67 -1.50 6.74
C GLU A 196 28.05 -0.12 6.19
N THR A 197 27.34 0.37 5.18
CA THR A 197 27.55 1.71 4.62
C THR A 197 27.31 2.80 5.67
N ALA A 198 26.25 2.67 6.48
CA ALA A 198 25.96 3.58 7.58
C ALA A 198 27.05 3.54 8.67
N PHE A 199 27.61 2.37 8.96
CA PHE A 199 28.75 2.24 9.87
C PHE A 199 30.00 2.94 9.31
N ASN A 200 30.34 2.70 8.04
CA ASN A 200 31.48 3.33 7.37
C ASN A 200 31.32 4.85 7.26
N LEU A 201 30.11 5.33 6.97
CA LEU A 201 29.79 6.76 6.97
C LEU A 201 29.88 7.36 8.38
N GLY A 202 29.55 6.60 9.43
CA GLY A 202 29.73 7.03 10.82
C GLY A 202 31.20 7.21 11.21
N ASP A 203 32.06 6.29 10.77
CA ASP A 203 33.52 6.42 10.95
C ASP A 203 34.07 7.62 10.17
N LEU A 204 33.68 7.76 8.89
CA LEU A 204 34.04 8.91 8.05
C LEU A 204 33.58 10.23 8.66
N TYR A 205 32.37 10.29 9.21
CA TYR A 205 31.82 11.48 9.86
C TYR A 205 32.68 11.93 11.05
N THR A 206 33.23 10.98 11.80
CA THR A 206 34.13 11.28 12.93
C THR A 206 35.44 11.89 12.44
N ASN A 207 36.01 11.34 11.37
CA ASN A 207 37.29 11.77 10.79
C ASN A 207 37.18 13.00 9.87
N LEU A 208 35.95 13.37 9.47
CA LEU A 208 35.65 14.42 8.51
C LEU A 208 36.32 15.77 8.83
N THR A 209 36.41 16.11 10.12
CA THR A 209 36.95 17.41 10.54
C THR A 209 38.42 17.56 10.16
N GLY A 210 39.26 16.54 10.46
CA GLY A 210 40.67 16.54 10.09
C GLY A 210 40.86 16.40 8.59
N ASP A 211 40.07 15.55 7.94
CA ASP A 211 40.15 15.32 6.49
C ASP A 211 39.85 16.60 5.70
N ILE A 212 38.78 17.31 6.03
CA ILE A 212 38.43 18.57 5.36
C ILE A 212 39.45 19.67 5.67
N LEU A 213 40.02 19.71 6.88
CA LEU A 213 41.06 20.67 7.23
C LEU A 213 42.30 20.49 6.33
N ILE A 214 42.77 19.25 6.20
CA ILE A 214 43.91 18.89 5.35
C ILE A 214 43.59 19.19 3.88
N SER A 215 42.43 18.75 3.37
CA SER A 215 42.03 19.01 1.98
C SER A 215 41.92 20.50 1.66
N SER A 216 41.39 21.29 2.58
CA SER A 216 41.32 22.75 2.43
C SER A 216 42.71 23.37 2.38
N ALA A 217 43.66 22.87 3.18
CA ALA A 217 45.05 23.32 3.15
C ALA A 217 45.76 22.93 1.84
N ILE A 218 45.51 21.73 1.31
CA ILE A 218 46.02 21.30 0.00
C ILE A 218 45.53 22.25 -1.11
N VAL A 219 44.22 22.51 -1.16
CA VAL A 219 43.59 23.39 -2.16
C VAL A 219 44.08 24.84 -2.04
N ALA A 220 44.33 25.32 -0.82
CA ALA A 220 44.74 26.70 -0.58
C ALA A 220 46.22 26.96 -0.87
N TYR A 221 47.10 26.03 -0.50
CA TYR A 221 48.54 26.28 -0.43
C TYR A 221 49.38 25.38 -1.35
N LEU A 222 48.98 24.13 -1.56
CA LEU A 222 49.87 23.13 -2.17
C LEU A 222 49.80 23.07 -3.70
N GLY A 223 48.89 23.83 -4.32
CA GLY A 223 48.69 23.84 -5.78
C GLY A 223 49.96 24.09 -6.60
N ALA A 224 50.85 24.98 -6.16
CA ALA A 224 52.08 25.32 -6.90
C ALA A 224 53.21 24.29 -6.74
N PHE A 225 53.10 23.34 -5.82
CA PHE A 225 54.20 22.45 -5.44
C PHE A 225 54.16 21.12 -6.21
N THR A 226 55.28 20.39 -6.19
CA THR A 226 55.43 19.07 -6.81
C THR A 226 54.73 17.98 -5.99
N SER A 227 54.40 16.86 -6.63
CA SER A 227 53.76 15.69 -5.98
C SER A 227 54.48 15.26 -4.69
N SER A 228 55.81 15.08 -4.74
CA SER A 228 56.62 14.68 -3.58
C SER A 228 56.52 15.65 -2.40
N TYR A 229 56.52 16.95 -2.67
CA TYR A 229 56.37 17.96 -1.64
C TYR A 229 54.96 17.93 -1.05
N ARG A 230 53.93 17.77 -1.89
CA ARG A 230 52.55 17.67 -1.41
C ARG A 230 52.36 16.49 -0.47
N GLN A 231 52.91 15.33 -0.84
CA GLN A 231 52.82 14.12 -0.04
C GLN A 231 53.52 14.30 1.32
N ALA A 232 54.78 14.74 1.32
CA ALA A 232 55.54 14.97 2.55
C ALA A 232 54.83 15.96 3.49
N GLN A 233 54.31 17.06 2.94
CA GLN A 233 53.60 18.06 3.72
C GLN A 233 52.26 17.55 4.27
N THR A 234 51.54 16.73 3.48
CA THR A 234 50.27 16.12 3.89
C THR A 234 50.50 15.10 5.01
N GLU A 235 51.57 14.32 4.94
CA GLU A 235 52.00 13.39 6.00
C GLU A 235 52.31 14.15 7.31
N GLU A 236 53.08 15.23 7.24
CA GLU A 236 53.36 16.09 8.40
C GLU A 236 52.06 16.69 8.99
N TRP A 237 51.13 17.14 8.15
CA TRP A 237 49.85 17.67 8.62
C TRP A 237 48.96 16.60 9.27
N MET A 238 48.97 15.37 8.74
CA MET A 238 48.29 14.24 9.38
C MET A 238 48.88 13.93 10.76
N GLU A 239 50.21 13.92 10.89
CA GLU A 239 50.88 13.75 12.18
C GLU A 239 50.54 14.88 13.16
N LEU A 240 50.48 16.11 12.67
CA LEU A 240 50.09 17.26 13.49
C LEU A 240 48.65 17.14 13.97
N CYS A 241 47.70 16.76 13.11
CA CYS A 241 46.31 16.50 13.50
C CYS A 241 46.23 15.44 14.60
N LYS A 242 46.96 14.32 14.45
CA LYS A 242 47.04 13.27 15.47
C LYS A 242 47.63 13.78 16.79
N SER A 243 48.70 14.57 16.75
CA SER A 243 49.32 15.15 17.95
C SER A 243 48.44 16.16 18.70
N ARG A 244 47.42 16.69 18.02
CA ARG A 244 46.46 17.68 18.54
C ARG A 244 45.11 17.07 18.85
N ASP A 245 44.99 15.75 18.83
CA ASP A 245 43.76 15.00 19.05
C ASP A 245 42.62 15.41 18.09
N ILE A 246 42.96 15.80 16.86
CA ILE A 246 41.99 16.04 15.78
C ILE A 246 41.79 14.72 15.03
N PRO A 247 40.58 14.14 15.02
CA PRO A 247 40.30 12.93 14.26
C PRO A 247 40.53 13.15 12.76
N CYS A 248 41.31 12.27 12.15
CA CYS A 248 41.58 12.26 10.72
C CYS A 248 41.79 10.83 10.24
N SER A 249 41.45 10.57 8.98
CA SER A 249 41.68 9.29 8.34
C SER A 249 43.19 8.99 8.28
N SER A 250 43.56 7.71 8.43
CA SER A 250 44.98 7.31 8.40
C SER A 250 45.63 7.50 7.02
N ASN A 251 44.83 7.37 5.96
CA ASN A 251 45.24 7.47 4.56
C ASN A 251 44.46 8.61 3.89
N MET A 252 44.67 9.83 4.36
CA MET A 252 43.97 10.99 3.82
C MET A 252 44.38 11.24 2.36
N SER A 253 43.38 11.35 1.47
CA SER A 253 43.58 11.68 0.05
C SER A 253 42.58 12.75 -0.37
N LEU A 254 43.05 13.68 -1.21
CA LEU A 254 42.19 14.72 -1.78
C LEU A 254 41.10 14.09 -2.67
N MET A 255 41.44 13.02 -3.39
CA MET A 255 40.49 12.24 -4.20
C MET A 255 39.36 11.64 -3.36
N ASN A 256 39.65 11.10 -2.18
CA ASN A 256 38.63 10.47 -1.34
C ASN A 256 37.71 11.46 -0.64
N SER A 257 38.18 12.70 -0.41
CA SER A 257 37.47 13.71 0.38
C SER A 257 36.70 14.71 -0.49
N LEU A 258 37.34 15.25 -1.52
CA LEU A 258 36.75 16.26 -2.43
C LEU A 258 36.60 15.77 -3.87
N GLY A 259 37.10 14.57 -4.17
CA GLY A 259 36.99 13.97 -5.49
C GLY A 259 35.63 13.32 -5.71
N GLU A 260 35.03 13.62 -6.85
CA GLU A 260 33.82 12.96 -7.31
C GLU A 260 34.19 11.99 -8.43
N PRO A 261 34.04 10.66 -8.25
CA PRO A 261 34.53 9.66 -9.21
C PRO A 261 34.00 9.86 -10.63
N VAL A 262 32.74 10.30 -10.77
CA VAL A 262 32.12 10.56 -12.07
C VAL A 262 32.77 11.76 -12.78
N LYS A 263 33.03 12.86 -12.05
CA LYS A 263 33.72 14.03 -12.61
C LYS A 263 35.17 13.73 -12.96
N ILE A 264 35.90 13.04 -12.08
CA ILE A 264 37.30 12.65 -12.33
C ILE A 264 37.39 11.84 -13.63
N ARG A 265 36.50 10.87 -13.81
CA ARG A 265 36.41 10.09 -15.05
C ARG A 265 36.14 10.97 -16.27
N SER A 266 35.23 11.93 -16.17
CA SER A 266 34.97 12.88 -17.26
C SER A 266 36.20 13.72 -17.62
N TRP A 267 37.03 14.07 -16.63
CA TRP A 267 38.28 14.78 -16.85
C TRP A 267 39.31 13.91 -17.56
N THR A 268 39.43 12.64 -17.18
CA THR A 268 40.30 11.67 -17.87
C THR A 268 39.90 11.51 -19.34
N ILE A 269 38.59 11.40 -19.62
CA ILE A 269 38.06 11.35 -21.00
C ILE A 269 38.38 12.65 -21.76
N ALA A 270 38.32 13.81 -21.10
CA ALA A 270 38.71 15.09 -21.67
C ALA A 270 40.24 15.25 -21.86
N GLY A 271 41.04 14.27 -21.42
CA GLY A 271 42.48 14.22 -21.62
C GLY A 271 43.32 14.67 -20.43
N LEU A 272 42.75 14.73 -19.22
CA LEU A 272 43.55 14.83 -18.00
C LEU A 272 44.27 13.47 -17.76
N PRO A 273 45.57 13.46 -17.47
CA PRO A 273 46.24 12.23 -17.06
C PRO A 273 45.60 11.59 -15.82
N SER A 274 45.67 10.26 -15.70
CA SER A 274 45.05 9.49 -14.62
C SER A 274 45.87 9.43 -13.33
N ASP A 275 47.07 10.02 -13.32
CA ASP A 275 47.94 10.04 -12.14
C ASP A 275 47.34 10.89 -11.01
N SER A 276 47.70 10.56 -9.76
CA SER A 276 47.17 11.21 -8.57
C SER A 276 47.41 12.73 -8.56
N PHE A 277 48.56 13.19 -9.04
CA PHE A 277 48.93 14.60 -9.07
C PHE A 277 48.07 15.40 -10.06
N SER A 278 47.85 14.87 -11.26
CA SER A 278 46.96 15.47 -12.26
C SER A 278 45.51 15.50 -11.79
N VAL A 279 45.03 14.41 -11.16
CA VAL A 279 43.68 14.37 -10.59
C VAL A 279 43.53 15.38 -9.47
N ASP A 280 44.50 15.49 -8.56
CA ASP A 280 44.50 16.49 -7.49
C ASP A 280 44.42 17.90 -8.06
N ASN A 281 45.16 18.21 -9.13
CA ASN A 281 45.05 19.50 -9.80
C ASN A 281 43.65 19.76 -10.35
N GLY A 282 42.99 18.75 -10.92
CA GLY A 282 41.59 18.82 -11.35
C GLY A 282 40.63 19.12 -10.20
N ILE A 283 40.82 18.44 -9.05
CA ILE A 283 40.02 18.66 -7.84
C ILE A 283 40.22 20.07 -7.30
N ILE A 284 41.47 20.57 -7.27
CA ILE A 284 41.78 21.94 -6.83
C ILE A 284 41.08 22.95 -7.75
N ILE A 285 41.12 22.77 -9.08
CA ILE A 285 40.43 23.67 -10.02
C ILE A 285 38.93 23.72 -9.78
N SER A 286 38.30 22.57 -9.55
CA SER A 286 36.85 22.48 -9.33
C SER A 286 36.41 23.09 -7.99
N ASN A 287 37.27 23.07 -6.97
CA ASN A 287 36.92 23.49 -5.60
C ASN A 287 37.52 24.85 -5.19
N ALA A 288 38.51 25.36 -5.92
CA ALA A 288 39.16 26.62 -5.60
C ALA A 288 38.23 27.82 -5.77
N ARG A 289 38.31 28.75 -4.83
CA ARG A 289 37.54 30.00 -4.88
C ARG A 289 38.15 31.03 -5.84
N ARG A 290 39.48 31.05 -5.95
CA ARG A 290 40.24 31.94 -6.85
C ARG A 290 40.46 31.25 -8.18
N TRP A 291 40.57 32.04 -9.25
CA TRP A 291 40.76 31.51 -10.60
C TRP A 291 42.10 30.76 -10.72
N PRO A 292 42.14 29.61 -11.40
CA PRO A 292 43.35 28.82 -11.56
C PRO A 292 44.31 29.47 -12.56
N LEU A 293 45.57 29.61 -12.15
CA LEU A 293 46.70 29.91 -13.03
C LEU A 293 47.57 28.66 -13.11
N MET A 294 47.52 28.01 -14.27
CA MET A 294 48.16 26.74 -14.55
C MET A 294 49.53 26.97 -15.20
N ILE A 295 50.58 26.55 -14.51
CA ILE A 295 51.95 26.50 -15.01
C ILE A 295 52.08 25.25 -15.87
N ASP A 296 51.92 25.42 -17.18
CA ASP A 296 51.73 24.34 -18.15
C ASP A 296 52.70 24.49 -19.34
N PRO A 297 54.01 24.22 -19.14
CA PRO A 297 55.00 24.35 -20.20
C PRO A 297 54.78 23.36 -21.36
N GLN A 298 54.12 22.23 -21.12
CA GLN A 298 53.83 21.22 -22.14
C GLN A 298 52.47 21.40 -22.85
N GLY A 299 51.59 22.27 -22.35
CA GLY A 299 50.27 22.51 -22.94
C GLY A 299 49.21 21.45 -22.60
N GLN A 300 49.44 20.63 -21.59
CA GLN A 300 48.54 19.54 -21.17
C GLN A 300 47.25 20.12 -20.57
N ALA A 301 47.38 21.03 -19.63
CA ALA A 301 46.24 21.69 -18.97
C ALA A 301 45.43 22.51 -19.99
N ASN A 302 46.13 23.22 -20.87
CA ASN A 302 45.52 23.98 -21.96
C ASN A 302 44.64 23.09 -22.87
N LYS A 303 45.17 21.94 -23.29
CA LYS A 303 44.42 20.98 -24.12
C LYS A 303 43.24 20.37 -23.35
N TRP A 304 43.43 20.02 -22.10
CA TRP A 304 42.40 19.46 -21.24
C TRP A 304 41.22 20.44 -21.02
N VAL A 305 41.49 21.70 -20.65
CA VAL A 305 40.45 22.72 -20.45
C VAL A 305 39.64 22.96 -21.74
N LYS A 306 40.31 23.00 -22.90
CA LYS A 306 39.64 23.13 -24.21
C LYS A 306 38.70 21.97 -24.52
N ASN A 307 39.09 20.75 -24.16
CA ASN A 307 38.25 19.57 -24.37
C ASN A 307 37.10 19.51 -23.36
N MET A 308 37.38 19.82 -22.09
CA MET A 308 36.40 19.81 -21.00
C MET A 308 35.28 20.82 -21.23
N GLU A 309 35.63 22.04 -21.64
CA GLU A 309 34.70 23.15 -21.86
C GLU A 309 34.16 23.22 -23.30
N LYS A 310 34.39 22.18 -24.12
CA LYS A 310 33.99 22.16 -25.53
C LYS A 310 32.48 22.32 -25.73
N ALA A 311 31.69 21.71 -24.85
CA ALA A 311 30.23 21.82 -24.87
C ALA A 311 29.73 23.21 -24.40
N ASN A 312 30.55 23.94 -23.65
CA ASN A 312 30.21 25.24 -23.05
C ASN A 312 30.72 26.43 -23.89
N CYS A 313 31.19 26.19 -25.12
CA CYS A 313 31.66 27.23 -26.04
C CYS A 313 32.81 28.10 -25.48
N LEU A 314 33.86 27.45 -24.94
CA LEU A 314 35.06 28.12 -24.43
C LEU A 314 35.65 29.14 -25.42
N HIS A 315 35.85 30.37 -24.96
CA HIS A 315 36.57 31.40 -25.71
C HIS A 315 38.03 31.46 -25.30
N ILE A 316 38.92 31.52 -26.29
CA ILE A 316 40.37 31.59 -26.08
C ILE A 316 40.82 33.02 -26.37
N ILE A 317 41.53 33.63 -25.42
CA ILE A 317 42.06 35.00 -25.55
C ILE A 317 43.55 35.05 -25.19
N LYS A 318 44.25 36.05 -25.72
CA LYS A 318 45.62 36.41 -25.33
C LYS A 318 45.69 37.91 -25.02
N LEU A 319 46.59 38.30 -24.12
CA LEU A 319 46.82 39.72 -23.80
C LEU A 319 47.35 40.52 -25.01
N SER A 320 47.89 39.84 -26.02
CA SER A 320 48.32 40.44 -27.28
C SER A 320 47.17 40.84 -28.20
N ASP A 321 45.95 40.33 -27.97
CA ASP A 321 44.82 40.50 -28.88
C ASP A 321 44.14 41.84 -28.60
N GLY A 322 44.07 42.75 -29.58
CA GLY A 322 43.51 44.10 -29.36
C GLY A 322 42.05 44.12 -28.85
N ASP A 323 41.27 43.08 -29.16
CA ASP A 323 39.86 42.93 -28.78
C ASP A 323 39.62 42.01 -27.56
N PHE A 324 40.69 41.63 -26.81
CA PHE A 324 40.54 40.68 -25.71
C PHE A 324 39.58 41.20 -24.62
N VAL A 325 39.64 42.51 -24.32
CA VAL A 325 38.79 43.14 -23.29
C VAL A 325 37.33 42.98 -23.68
N ARG A 326 36.95 43.40 -24.90
CA ARG A 326 35.58 43.28 -25.41
C ARG A 326 35.08 41.84 -25.42
N THR A 327 35.94 40.90 -25.79
CA THR A 327 35.61 39.47 -25.79
C THR A 327 35.32 38.99 -24.37
N LEU A 328 36.16 39.39 -23.41
CA LEU A 328 36.02 39.08 -21.99
C LEU A 328 34.75 39.71 -21.39
N GLU A 329 34.42 40.96 -21.73
CA GLU A 329 33.18 41.63 -21.30
C GLU A 329 31.93 40.83 -21.71
N ASN A 330 31.85 40.42 -22.97
CA ASN A 330 30.73 39.61 -23.47
C ASN A 330 30.65 38.25 -22.75
N CYS A 331 31.79 37.58 -22.56
CA CYS A 331 31.80 36.29 -21.89
C CYS A 331 31.35 36.39 -20.42
N ILE A 332 31.76 37.44 -19.71
CA ILE A 332 31.29 37.73 -18.34
C ILE A 332 29.78 37.97 -18.31
N GLN A 333 29.25 38.70 -19.29
CA GLN A 333 27.83 39.01 -19.39
C GLN A 333 26.96 37.77 -19.67
N PHE A 334 27.45 36.88 -20.54
CA PHE A 334 26.69 35.70 -20.99
C PHE A 334 27.08 34.40 -20.29
N GLY A 335 27.97 34.43 -19.29
CA GLY A 335 28.36 33.24 -18.54
C GLY A 335 29.28 32.27 -19.29
N THR A 336 29.84 32.69 -20.42
CA THR A 336 30.64 31.80 -21.27
C THR A 336 32.06 31.65 -20.70
N PRO A 337 32.62 30.43 -20.60
CA PRO A 337 33.95 30.23 -20.05
C PRO A 337 35.05 30.83 -20.95
N VAL A 338 36.11 31.33 -20.33
CA VAL A 338 37.26 31.96 -21.00
C VAL A 338 38.58 31.34 -20.56
N LEU A 339 39.46 31.05 -21.52
CA LEU A 339 40.83 30.62 -21.32
C LEU A 339 41.81 31.71 -21.80
N LEU A 340 42.56 32.28 -20.87
CA LEU A 340 43.64 33.24 -21.14
C LEU A 340 44.98 32.50 -21.28
N GLU A 341 45.58 32.57 -22.48
CA GLU A 341 46.78 31.80 -22.81
C GLU A 341 48.08 32.61 -22.76
N ASN A 342 49.16 31.91 -22.40
CA ASN A 342 50.54 32.38 -22.47
C ASN A 342 50.80 33.65 -21.66
N ILE A 343 50.29 33.71 -20.43
CA ILE A 343 50.62 34.82 -19.53
C ILE A 343 52.12 34.78 -19.18
N GLY A 344 52.75 35.95 -19.19
CA GLY A 344 54.10 36.15 -18.67
C GLY A 344 54.13 36.21 -17.14
N GLU A 345 55.08 36.95 -16.57
CA GLU A 345 55.17 37.14 -15.12
C GLU A 345 54.27 38.29 -14.61
N GLU A 346 53.82 39.15 -15.52
CA GLU A 346 52.94 40.28 -15.24
C GLU A 346 51.52 40.02 -15.76
N LEU A 347 50.53 40.37 -14.93
CA LEU A 347 49.12 40.37 -15.28
C LEU A 347 48.66 41.80 -15.56
N ASP A 348 47.84 41.98 -16.59
CA ASP A 348 47.23 43.29 -16.87
C ASP A 348 46.31 43.71 -15.71
N ALA A 349 46.48 44.94 -15.23
CA ALA A 349 45.71 45.53 -14.14
C ALA A 349 44.20 45.57 -14.45
N ILE A 350 43.80 45.57 -15.72
CA ILE A 350 42.38 45.53 -16.11
C ILE A 350 41.68 44.26 -15.62
N LEU A 351 42.42 43.16 -15.40
CA LEU A 351 41.87 41.89 -14.92
C LEU A 351 41.65 41.88 -13.41
N GLU A 352 42.20 42.83 -12.66
CA GLU A 352 42.17 42.82 -11.19
C GLU A 352 40.75 42.72 -10.58
N PRO A 353 39.73 43.47 -11.06
CA PRO A 353 38.37 43.32 -10.54
C PRO A 353 37.83 41.91 -10.74
N LEU A 354 38.17 41.26 -11.86
CA LEU A 354 37.75 39.90 -12.17
C LEU A 354 38.49 38.87 -11.30
N LEU A 355 39.80 39.05 -11.11
CA LEU A 355 40.62 38.15 -10.32
C LEU A 355 40.18 38.12 -8.85
N LEU A 356 39.89 39.30 -8.31
CA LEU A 356 39.40 39.48 -6.93
C LEU A 356 37.88 39.26 -6.79
N LYS A 357 37.16 39.04 -7.90
CA LYS A 357 35.70 38.88 -7.94
C LYS A 357 34.97 40.07 -7.28
N GLN A 358 35.40 41.29 -7.58
CA GLN A 358 34.85 42.54 -7.05
C GLN A 358 33.48 42.88 -7.66
N THR A 359 32.47 42.04 -7.36
CA THR A 359 31.10 42.24 -7.81
C THR A 359 30.32 43.14 -6.85
N PHE A 360 29.37 43.90 -7.39
CA PHE A 360 28.48 44.77 -6.62
C PHE A 360 27.06 44.72 -7.19
N LYS A 361 26.06 45.06 -6.37
CA LYS A 361 24.67 45.09 -6.83
C LYS A 361 24.34 46.47 -7.40
N GLN A 362 23.87 46.51 -8.63
CA GLN A 362 23.38 47.73 -9.28
C GLN A 362 22.07 47.43 -10.02
N GLY A 363 21.02 48.19 -9.75
CA GLY A 363 19.72 48.01 -10.43
C GLY A 363 19.05 46.65 -10.23
N GLY A 364 19.40 45.91 -9.18
CA GLY A 364 18.87 44.57 -8.90
C GLY A 364 19.69 43.42 -9.50
N ALA A 365 20.59 43.70 -10.44
CA ALA A 365 21.54 42.75 -10.99
C ALA A 365 22.88 42.78 -10.23
N ILE A 366 23.62 41.68 -10.27
CA ILE A 366 25.03 41.64 -9.83
C ILE A 366 25.85 42.11 -11.02
N CYS A 367 26.70 43.12 -10.82
CA CYS A 367 27.56 43.70 -11.83
C CYS A 367 29.02 43.66 -11.39
N ILE A 368 29.92 43.73 -12.36
CA ILE A 368 31.36 43.90 -12.16
C ILE A 368 31.85 45.07 -13.03
N ARG A 369 32.83 45.81 -12.53
CA ARG A 369 33.47 46.87 -13.30
C ARG A 369 34.77 46.35 -13.89
N LEU A 370 34.90 46.37 -15.21
CA LEU A 370 36.11 45.99 -15.92
C LEU A 370 36.59 47.22 -16.71
N GLY A 371 37.68 47.84 -16.24
CA GLY A 371 38.08 49.16 -16.74
C GLY A 371 37.00 50.23 -16.51
N ASP A 372 36.49 50.79 -17.60
CA ASP A 372 35.42 51.81 -17.59
C ASP A 372 34.02 51.23 -17.77
N SER A 373 33.90 49.96 -18.16
CA SER A 373 32.62 49.30 -18.42
C SER A 373 32.05 48.68 -17.14
N THR A 374 30.75 48.88 -16.90
CA THR A 374 29.99 48.12 -15.92
C THR A 374 29.22 47.02 -16.64
N ILE A 375 29.50 45.78 -16.28
CA ILE A 375 29.00 44.58 -16.97
C ILE A 375 28.15 43.78 -15.98
N GLU A 376 27.02 43.25 -16.43
CA GLU A 376 26.25 42.29 -15.64
C GLU A 376 27.06 41.00 -15.46
N TYR A 377 27.17 40.51 -14.22
CA TYR A 377 28.00 39.36 -13.90
C TYR A 377 27.15 38.10 -13.88
N ALA A 378 27.41 37.20 -14.82
CA ALA A 378 26.76 35.90 -14.89
C ALA A 378 27.39 34.93 -13.86
N PRO A 379 26.59 34.29 -12.96
CA PRO A 379 27.13 33.42 -11.90
C PRO A 379 27.84 32.15 -12.38
N ASP A 380 27.52 31.70 -13.59
CA ASP A 380 28.06 30.52 -14.26
C ASP A 380 29.40 30.77 -14.98
N PHE A 381 29.81 32.03 -15.13
CA PHE A 381 31.08 32.41 -15.76
C PHE A 381 32.28 31.70 -15.11
N ARG A 382 33.19 31.19 -15.97
CA ARG A 382 34.45 30.56 -15.54
C ARG A 382 35.65 31.19 -16.26
N PHE A 383 36.75 31.36 -15.53
CA PHE A 383 37.99 31.93 -16.05
C PHE A 383 39.17 31.02 -15.74
N TYR A 384 39.95 30.70 -16.77
CA TYR A 384 41.11 29.84 -16.72
C TYR A 384 42.33 30.58 -17.25
N ILE A 385 43.48 30.39 -16.61
CA ILE A 385 44.72 31.05 -17.01
C ILE A 385 45.82 30.01 -17.22
N THR A 386 46.58 30.11 -18.30
CA THR A 386 47.72 29.23 -18.58
C THR A 386 48.99 30.03 -18.88
N THR A 387 50.14 29.53 -18.43
CA THR A 387 51.47 30.02 -18.80
C THR A 387 52.33 28.87 -19.33
N LYS A 388 53.21 29.18 -20.29
CA LYS A 388 54.21 28.24 -20.81
C LYS A 388 55.57 28.36 -20.11
N LEU A 389 55.72 29.33 -19.22
CA LEU A 389 56.94 29.50 -18.44
C LEU A 389 57.09 28.30 -17.50
N ARG A 390 58.25 27.63 -17.52
CA ARG A 390 58.50 26.45 -16.66
C ARG A 390 58.56 26.82 -15.18
N ASN A 391 59.18 27.95 -14.87
CA ASN A 391 59.36 28.43 -13.50
C ASN A 391 59.19 29.96 -13.44
N PRO A 392 57.95 30.46 -13.63
CA PRO A 392 57.67 31.89 -13.61
C PRO A 392 57.86 32.49 -12.21
N HIS A 393 58.43 33.70 -12.14
CA HIS A 393 58.53 34.45 -10.90
C HIS A 393 57.35 35.41 -10.72
N TYR A 394 56.26 34.92 -10.13
CA TYR A 394 55.12 35.77 -9.80
C TYR A 394 55.35 36.56 -8.51
N LEU A 395 54.97 37.84 -8.53
CA LEU A 395 54.94 38.67 -7.33
C LEU A 395 53.93 38.13 -6.31
N PRO A 396 54.16 38.30 -5.00
CA PRO A 396 53.23 37.84 -3.96
C PRO A 396 51.80 38.34 -4.15
N GLU A 397 51.63 39.55 -4.70
CA GLU A 397 50.34 40.12 -5.05
C GLU A 397 49.55 39.25 -6.02
N THR A 398 50.20 38.72 -7.07
CA THR A 398 49.60 37.79 -8.02
C THR A 398 49.21 36.49 -7.32
N SER A 399 50.09 35.91 -6.50
CA SER A 399 49.85 34.65 -5.78
C SER A 399 48.68 34.72 -4.79
N VAL A 400 48.34 35.91 -4.29
CA VAL A 400 47.15 36.12 -3.44
C VAL A 400 45.88 36.16 -4.28
N LYS A 401 45.93 36.73 -5.50
CA LYS A 401 44.79 36.91 -6.40
C LYS A 401 44.35 35.62 -7.11
N VAL A 402 45.28 34.73 -7.46
CA VAL A 402 45.01 33.49 -8.20
C VAL A 402 45.33 32.22 -7.41
N THR A 403 44.79 31.08 -7.85
CA THR A 403 45.24 29.76 -7.38
C THR A 403 46.34 29.27 -8.32
N LEU A 404 47.59 29.35 -7.88
CA LEU A 404 48.73 28.83 -8.65
C LEU A 404 48.71 27.30 -8.65
N LEU A 405 48.80 26.72 -9.84
CA LEU A 405 48.77 25.27 -10.05
C LEU A 405 49.92 24.83 -10.92
N ASN A 406 50.72 23.90 -10.42
CA ASN A 406 51.78 23.27 -11.18
C ASN A 406 51.20 22.13 -12.04
N PHE A 407 51.20 22.33 -13.35
CA PHE A 407 50.79 21.35 -14.36
C PHE A 407 51.97 20.79 -15.16
N MET A 408 53.20 20.92 -14.63
CA MET A 408 54.33 20.22 -15.21
C MET A 408 54.09 18.72 -15.18
N ILE A 409 54.31 18.08 -16.32
CA ILE A 409 54.17 16.63 -16.44
C ILE A 409 55.13 15.91 -15.48
N THR A 410 54.60 14.97 -14.69
CA THR A 410 55.37 14.17 -13.74
C THR A 410 56.00 12.96 -14.44
N PRO A 411 57.07 12.36 -13.90
CA PRO A 411 57.62 11.10 -14.41
C PRO A 411 56.57 10.00 -14.50
N GLU A 412 55.75 9.83 -13.47
CA GLU A 412 54.65 8.85 -13.42
C GLU A 412 53.57 9.18 -14.47
N GLY A 413 53.12 10.43 -14.56
CA GLY A 413 52.14 10.85 -15.56
C GLY A 413 52.63 10.68 -17.00
N MET A 414 53.92 10.90 -17.25
CA MET A 414 54.54 10.65 -18.56
C MET A 414 54.64 9.14 -18.86
N GLN A 415 54.97 8.32 -17.86
CA GLN A 415 54.97 6.86 -18.00
C GLN A 415 53.58 6.34 -18.37
N ASP A 416 52.54 6.75 -17.64
CA ASP A 416 51.17 6.35 -17.92
C ASP A 416 50.70 6.80 -19.31
N GLN A 417 51.05 8.02 -19.70
CA GLN A 417 50.73 8.56 -21.02
C GLN A 417 51.41 7.76 -22.14
N LEU A 418 52.70 7.47 -21.99
CA LEU A 418 53.46 6.70 -22.98
C LEU A 418 53.02 5.25 -23.03
N LEU A 419 52.71 4.64 -21.89
CA LEU A 419 52.16 3.29 -21.80
C LEU A 419 50.84 3.20 -22.58
N GLY A 420 49.94 4.15 -22.37
CA GLY A 420 48.69 4.23 -23.14
C GLY A 420 48.94 4.33 -24.65
N ILE A 421 49.92 5.13 -25.08
CA ILE A 421 50.27 5.26 -26.50
C ILE A 421 50.83 3.95 -27.08
N VAL A 422 51.73 3.27 -26.37
CA VAL A 422 52.28 1.97 -26.82
C VAL A 422 51.18 0.94 -26.95
N VAL A 423 50.35 0.78 -25.92
CA VAL A 423 49.26 -0.20 -25.91
C VAL A 423 48.28 0.10 -27.04
N ALA A 424 47.89 1.37 -27.23
CA ALA A 424 46.98 1.75 -28.30
C ALA A 424 47.53 1.47 -29.71
N ARG A 425 48.86 1.45 -29.88
CA ARG A 425 49.51 1.15 -31.17
C ARG A 425 49.78 -0.33 -31.39
N GLU A 426 50.25 -1.04 -30.37
CA GLU A 426 50.60 -2.47 -30.44
C GLU A 426 49.38 -3.37 -30.33
N ARG A 427 48.45 -3.03 -29.44
CA ARG A 427 47.25 -3.81 -29.11
C ARG A 427 46.01 -2.91 -29.09
N PRO A 428 45.61 -2.37 -30.26
CA PRO A 428 44.43 -1.52 -30.36
C PRO A 428 43.15 -2.25 -29.91
N ASP A 429 43.10 -3.57 -30.05
CA ASP A 429 42.03 -4.43 -29.54
C ASP A 429 41.84 -4.29 -28.03
N LEU A 430 42.94 -4.33 -27.26
CA LEU A 430 42.89 -4.19 -25.80
C LEU A 430 42.51 -2.78 -25.36
N GLU A 431 42.94 -1.76 -26.11
CA GLU A 431 42.62 -0.36 -25.79
C GLU A 431 41.14 -0.05 -26.09
N GLU A 432 40.59 -0.53 -27.22
CA GLU A 432 39.16 -0.43 -27.53
C GLU A 432 38.32 -1.16 -26.48
N GLU A 433 38.72 -2.38 -26.11
CA GLU A 433 38.03 -3.16 -25.07
C GLU A 433 38.07 -2.43 -23.71
N LYS A 434 39.22 -1.88 -23.32
CA LYS A 434 39.34 -1.08 -22.09
C LYS A 434 38.43 0.14 -22.10
N GLN A 435 38.41 0.91 -23.19
CA GLN A 435 37.55 2.09 -23.31
C GLN A 435 36.06 1.72 -23.25
N ALA A 436 35.66 0.63 -23.89
CA ALA A 436 34.30 0.11 -23.82
C ALA A 436 33.92 -0.31 -22.39
N LEU A 437 34.80 -1.03 -21.68
CA LEU A 437 34.60 -1.43 -20.29
C LEU A 437 34.50 -0.23 -19.35
N ILE A 438 35.32 0.81 -19.55
CA ILE A 438 35.26 2.04 -18.76
C ILE A 438 33.90 2.75 -18.92
N LEU A 439 33.43 2.90 -20.16
CA LEU A 439 32.14 3.52 -20.45
C LEU A 439 30.98 2.69 -19.87
N GLN A 440 31.02 1.38 -20.06
CA GLN A 440 30.02 0.46 -19.52
C GLN A 440 30.02 0.48 -17.98
N GLY A 441 31.19 0.46 -17.34
CA GLY A 441 31.30 0.51 -15.89
C GLY A 441 30.82 1.83 -15.28
N ALA A 442 30.98 2.95 -15.99
CA ALA A 442 30.41 4.23 -15.59
C ALA A 442 28.87 4.22 -15.66
N GLU A 443 28.31 3.73 -16.76
CA GLU A 443 26.86 3.62 -16.91
C GLU A 443 26.24 2.63 -15.92
N ASN A 444 26.89 1.48 -15.68
CA ASN A 444 26.46 0.51 -14.68
C ASN A 444 26.41 1.14 -13.27
N LYS A 445 27.45 1.86 -12.86
CA LYS A 445 27.48 2.53 -11.54
C LYS A 445 26.39 3.61 -11.42
N ARG A 446 26.17 4.39 -12.49
CA ARG A 446 25.09 5.38 -12.56
C ARG A 446 23.72 4.70 -12.39
N GLN A 447 23.46 3.64 -13.14
CA GLN A 447 22.20 2.88 -13.07
C GLN A 447 21.98 2.25 -11.68
N LEU A 448 23.03 1.70 -11.06
CA LEU A 448 22.95 1.16 -9.70
C LEU A 448 22.55 2.24 -8.69
N GLN A 449 23.12 3.44 -8.79
CA GLN A 449 22.75 4.57 -7.94
C GLN A 449 21.31 5.02 -8.16
N GLU A 450 20.87 5.15 -9.42
CA GLU A 450 19.47 5.51 -9.73
C GLU A 450 18.46 4.47 -9.23
N ILE A 451 18.81 3.18 -9.33
CA ILE A 451 18.01 2.09 -8.79
C ILE A 451 17.94 2.18 -7.26
N GLU A 452 19.06 2.44 -6.61
CA GLU A 452 19.14 2.62 -5.15
C GLU A 452 18.29 3.80 -4.68
N ASP A 453 18.42 4.97 -5.31
CA ASP A 453 17.64 6.16 -5.01
C ASP A 453 16.14 5.88 -5.16
N LYS A 454 15.76 5.15 -6.22
CA LYS A 454 14.37 4.73 -6.44
C LYS A 454 13.85 3.76 -5.38
N ILE A 455 14.67 2.81 -4.94
CA ILE A 455 14.32 1.89 -3.85
C ILE A 455 14.09 2.69 -2.56
N LEU A 456 14.97 3.62 -2.24
CA LEU A 456 14.87 4.48 -1.06
C LEU A 456 13.63 5.40 -1.13
N GLU A 457 13.35 5.96 -2.31
CA GLU A 457 12.16 6.79 -2.55
C GLU A 457 10.87 6.00 -2.26
N VAL A 458 10.74 4.79 -2.83
CA VAL A 458 9.57 3.91 -2.62
C VAL A 458 9.44 3.52 -1.15
N LEU A 459 10.54 3.19 -0.47
CA LEU A 459 10.52 2.85 0.96
C LEU A 459 10.15 4.04 1.85
N SER A 460 10.59 5.26 1.49
CA SER A 460 10.31 6.47 2.29
C SER A 460 8.89 7.02 2.08
N SER A 461 8.36 6.88 0.86
CA SER A 461 7.02 7.38 0.48
C SER A 461 5.88 6.43 0.88
N SER A 462 6.21 5.17 1.18
CA SER A 462 5.25 4.17 1.64
C SER A 462 4.78 4.47 3.07
N GLU A 463 3.71 5.26 3.20
CA GLU A 463 3.03 5.46 4.49
C GLU A 463 2.15 4.24 4.84
N GLY A 464 2.44 3.59 5.98
CA GLY A 464 1.64 2.47 6.50
C GLY A 464 2.20 1.10 6.16
N ASN A 465 1.32 0.12 5.89
CA ASN A 465 1.74 -1.27 5.67
C ASN A 465 2.11 -1.50 4.20
N ILE A 466 3.41 -1.51 3.90
CA ILE A 466 3.95 -1.73 2.54
C ILE A 466 3.48 -3.05 1.90
N LEU A 467 3.08 -4.04 2.71
CA LEU A 467 2.54 -5.31 2.20
C LEU A 467 1.19 -5.14 1.48
N GLU A 468 0.50 -4.03 1.69
CA GLU A 468 -0.77 -3.73 1.04
C GLU A 468 -0.57 -3.03 -0.31
N ASP A 469 0.55 -2.34 -0.49
CA ASP A 469 0.92 -1.68 -1.75
C ASP A 469 1.57 -2.65 -2.73
N GLU A 470 0.74 -3.16 -3.66
CA GLU A 470 1.20 -4.03 -4.74
C GLU A 470 2.20 -3.34 -5.68
N THR A 471 2.07 -2.03 -5.87
CA THR A 471 2.91 -1.28 -6.79
C THR A 471 4.31 -1.11 -6.22
N ALA A 472 4.42 -0.76 -4.93
CA ALA A 472 5.68 -0.67 -4.22
C ALA A 472 6.43 -2.01 -4.24
N VAL A 473 5.76 -3.12 -3.90
CA VAL A 473 6.38 -4.46 -3.89
C VAL A 473 6.92 -4.83 -5.27
N LYS A 474 6.14 -4.58 -6.33
CA LYS A 474 6.54 -4.91 -7.70
C LYS A 474 7.71 -4.05 -8.20
N ILE A 475 7.75 -2.77 -7.85
CA ILE A 475 8.85 -1.86 -8.19
C ILE A 475 10.12 -2.30 -7.45
N LEU A 476 10.02 -2.63 -6.16
CA LEU A 476 11.15 -3.09 -5.37
C LEU A 476 11.71 -4.42 -5.91
N SER A 477 10.84 -5.38 -6.24
CA SER A 477 11.27 -6.67 -6.78
C SER A 477 11.96 -6.53 -8.15
N SER A 478 11.40 -5.72 -9.07
CA SER A 478 11.99 -5.54 -10.40
C SER A 478 13.30 -4.76 -10.35
N SER A 479 13.36 -3.72 -9.50
CA SER A 479 14.56 -2.92 -9.28
C SER A 479 15.69 -3.76 -8.69
N LYS A 480 15.38 -4.68 -7.76
CA LYS A 480 16.37 -5.58 -7.17
C LYS A 480 16.93 -6.61 -8.17
N VAL A 481 16.07 -7.19 -9.01
CA VAL A 481 16.53 -8.11 -10.07
C VAL A 481 17.48 -7.39 -11.02
N LEU A 482 17.13 -6.17 -11.44
CA LEU A 482 17.97 -5.36 -12.30
C LEU A 482 19.30 -4.97 -11.62
N ALA A 483 19.27 -4.57 -10.34
CA ALA A 483 20.47 -4.25 -9.58
C ALA A 483 21.42 -5.45 -9.46
N ASN A 484 20.89 -6.64 -9.19
CA ASN A 484 21.71 -7.86 -9.13
C ASN A 484 22.34 -8.18 -10.49
N GLU A 485 21.58 -8.06 -11.59
CA GLU A 485 22.10 -8.29 -12.95
C GLU A 485 23.22 -7.29 -13.31
N ILE A 486 23.02 -6.00 -13.00
CA ILE A 486 24.04 -4.97 -13.25
C ILE A 486 25.26 -5.20 -12.36
N SER A 487 25.06 -5.58 -11.09
CA SER A 487 26.16 -5.89 -10.16
C SER A 487 26.99 -7.08 -10.63
N GLU A 488 26.36 -8.13 -11.17
CA GLU A 488 27.08 -9.28 -11.73
C GLU A 488 27.87 -8.87 -12.99
N LYS A 489 27.26 -8.10 -13.89
CA LYS A 489 27.96 -7.54 -15.06
C LYS A 489 29.14 -6.65 -14.66
N GLN A 490 28.97 -5.85 -13.61
CA GLN A 490 30.01 -4.99 -13.07
C GLN A 490 31.17 -5.79 -12.49
N ALA A 491 30.89 -6.86 -11.74
CA ALA A 491 31.93 -7.75 -11.20
C ALA A 491 32.73 -8.44 -12.31
N ILE A 492 32.07 -8.87 -13.40
CA ILE A 492 32.75 -9.42 -14.58
C ILE A 492 33.62 -8.36 -15.24
N ALA A 493 33.11 -7.13 -15.42
CA ALA A 493 33.85 -6.03 -16.02
C ALA A 493 35.13 -5.70 -15.22
N GLU A 494 35.05 -5.69 -13.89
CA GLU A 494 36.21 -5.44 -13.01
C GLU A 494 37.27 -6.54 -13.12
N VAL A 495 36.88 -7.81 -13.18
CA VAL A 495 37.84 -8.92 -13.39
C VAL A 495 38.49 -8.82 -14.76
N THR A 496 37.74 -8.44 -15.80
CA THR A 496 38.30 -8.24 -17.14
C THR A 496 39.25 -7.05 -17.20
N GLU A 497 38.91 -5.93 -16.53
CA GLU A 497 39.76 -4.75 -16.41
C GLU A 497 41.13 -5.10 -15.80
N VAL A 498 41.15 -5.90 -14.73
CA VAL A 498 42.40 -6.36 -14.11
C VAL A 498 43.25 -7.17 -15.08
N LYS A 499 42.66 -8.09 -15.86
CA LYS A 499 43.40 -8.89 -16.86
C LYS A 499 43.96 -8.03 -17.99
N ILE A 500 43.21 -7.02 -18.42
CA ILE A 500 43.69 -6.07 -19.43
C ILE A 500 44.87 -5.28 -18.85
N ASP A 501 44.78 -4.81 -17.61
CA ASP A 501 45.86 -4.09 -16.95
C ASP A 501 47.11 -4.95 -16.74
N GLU A 502 46.96 -6.23 -16.36
CA GLU A 502 48.08 -7.18 -16.30
C GLU A 502 48.81 -7.30 -17.65
N THR A 503 48.05 -7.35 -18.75
CA THR A 503 48.64 -7.41 -20.09
C THR A 503 49.32 -6.10 -20.47
N ARG A 504 48.74 -4.96 -20.08
CA ARG A 504 49.33 -3.63 -20.27
C ARG A 504 50.64 -3.48 -19.51
N MET A 505 50.73 -4.03 -18.29
CA MET A 505 51.93 -3.94 -17.46
C MET A 505 53.17 -4.51 -18.17
N GLY A 506 53.01 -5.45 -19.09
CA GLY A 506 54.09 -5.95 -19.93
C GLY A 506 54.82 -4.87 -20.75
N TYR A 507 54.14 -3.79 -21.13
CA TYR A 507 54.71 -2.64 -21.86
C TYR A 507 55.25 -1.54 -20.93
N THR A 508 55.21 -1.72 -19.61
CA THR A 508 55.74 -0.74 -18.65
C THR A 508 57.23 -0.44 -18.85
N PRO A 509 58.12 -1.43 -19.10
CA PRO A 509 59.55 -1.16 -19.23
C PRO A 509 59.89 -0.13 -20.32
N ILE A 510 59.22 -0.20 -21.48
CA ILE A 510 59.43 0.78 -22.56
C ILE A 510 58.88 2.15 -22.17
N ALA A 511 57.72 2.22 -21.51
CA ALA A 511 57.17 3.48 -21.03
C ALA A 511 58.09 4.18 -20.02
N VAL A 512 58.67 3.41 -19.07
CA VAL A 512 59.66 3.89 -18.12
C VAL A 512 60.91 4.41 -18.83
N HIS A 513 61.46 3.64 -19.76
CA HIS A 513 62.65 4.03 -20.51
C HIS A 513 62.43 5.31 -21.33
N SER A 514 61.31 5.39 -22.06
CA SER A 514 60.97 6.55 -22.88
C SER A 514 60.64 7.79 -22.03
N ALA A 515 60.06 7.63 -20.84
CA ALA A 515 59.89 8.74 -19.90
C ALA A 515 61.25 9.31 -19.47
N ILE A 516 62.21 8.45 -19.11
CA ILE A 516 63.58 8.87 -18.74
C ILE A 516 64.23 9.65 -19.90
N LEU A 517 64.09 9.17 -21.14
CA LEU A 517 64.61 9.86 -22.32
C LEU A 517 63.96 11.24 -22.49
N PHE A 518 62.65 11.35 -22.32
CA PHE A 518 61.95 12.63 -22.41
C PHE A 518 62.48 13.65 -21.40
N PHE A 519 62.59 13.27 -20.12
CA PHE A 519 63.10 14.19 -19.10
C PHE A 519 64.58 14.52 -19.31
N SER A 520 65.39 13.56 -19.76
CA SER A 520 66.79 13.82 -20.13
C SER A 520 66.89 14.87 -21.24
N ILE A 521 66.05 14.77 -22.29
CA ILE A 521 65.98 15.76 -23.37
C ILE A 521 65.45 17.10 -22.84
N ALA A 522 64.44 17.08 -21.97
CA ALA A 522 63.86 18.28 -21.40
C ALA A 522 64.85 19.06 -20.51
N ASP A 523 65.82 18.36 -19.90
CA ASP A 523 66.89 18.93 -19.08
C ASP A 523 68.06 19.50 -19.90
N LEU A 524 68.21 19.11 -21.18
CA LEU A 524 69.23 19.70 -22.07
C LEU A 524 69.06 21.21 -22.26
N ALA A 525 67.83 21.72 -22.11
CA ALA A 525 67.53 23.14 -22.12
C ALA A 525 68.25 23.92 -20.99
N ASN A 526 68.65 23.25 -19.90
CA ASN A 526 69.45 23.86 -18.83
C ASN A 526 70.91 24.08 -19.24
N ILE A 527 71.40 23.37 -20.26
CA ILE A 527 72.74 23.53 -20.82
C ILE A 527 72.74 24.62 -21.88
N GLU A 528 71.83 24.50 -22.86
CA GLU A 528 71.68 25.45 -23.95
C GLU A 528 70.20 25.63 -24.28
N PRO A 529 69.65 26.86 -24.20
CA PRO A 529 68.24 27.15 -24.48
C PRO A 529 67.74 26.69 -25.86
N MET A 530 68.62 26.50 -26.85
CA MET A 530 68.22 25.96 -28.15
C MET A 530 67.74 24.50 -28.11
N TYR A 531 68.11 23.71 -27.08
CA TYR A 531 67.64 22.33 -26.90
C TYR A 531 66.26 22.24 -26.25
N GLN A 532 65.34 23.08 -26.69
CA GLN A 532 63.96 23.11 -26.20
C GLN A 532 63.04 22.36 -27.17
N TYR A 533 62.62 21.17 -26.77
CA TYR A 533 61.70 20.34 -27.55
C TYR A 533 60.32 20.29 -26.90
N SER A 534 59.27 20.23 -27.73
CA SER A 534 57.90 20.10 -27.25
C SER A 534 57.55 18.64 -26.93
N LEU A 535 56.61 18.44 -26.01
CA LEU A 535 56.05 17.12 -25.73
C LEU A 535 55.45 16.47 -26.98
N THR A 536 54.75 17.26 -27.81
CA THR A 536 54.17 16.78 -29.07
C THR A 536 55.23 16.26 -30.04
N TRP A 537 56.37 16.93 -30.14
CA TRP A 537 57.49 16.46 -30.97
C TRP A 537 58.02 15.11 -30.47
N PHE A 538 58.24 14.98 -29.16
CA PHE A 538 58.72 13.74 -28.57
C PHE A 538 57.73 12.58 -28.76
N ILE A 539 56.44 12.82 -28.53
CA ILE A 539 55.38 11.82 -28.75
C ILE A 539 55.34 11.36 -30.21
N ASN A 540 55.45 12.29 -31.17
CA ASN A 540 55.45 11.93 -32.58
C ASN A 540 56.68 11.09 -32.95
N LEU A 541 57.85 11.40 -32.40
CA LEU A 541 59.06 10.61 -32.58
C LEU A 541 58.91 9.21 -31.96
N PHE A 542 58.34 9.13 -30.76
CA PHE A 542 58.07 7.87 -30.08
C PHE A 542 57.13 6.97 -30.90
N ILE A 543 56.02 7.52 -31.38
CA ILE A 543 55.10 6.83 -32.28
C ILE A 543 55.82 6.35 -33.54
N ALA A 544 56.61 7.21 -34.18
CA ALA A 544 57.36 6.85 -35.37
C ALA A 544 58.38 5.73 -35.10
N SER A 545 58.97 5.67 -33.89
CA SER A 545 59.88 4.59 -33.52
C SER A 545 59.18 3.24 -33.35
N ILE A 546 57.95 3.24 -32.82
CA ILE A 546 57.10 2.06 -32.71
C ILE A 546 56.70 1.56 -34.11
N ASP A 547 56.24 2.47 -34.97
CA ASP A 547 55.75 2.14 -36.31
C ASP A 547 56.88 1.59 -37.23
N ASN A 548 58.14 2.01 -37.02
CA ASN A 548 59.29 1.63 -37.85
C ASN A 548 60.15 0.48 -37.28
N SER A 549 59.86 0.00 -36.06
CA SER A 549 60.63 -1.09 -35.43
C SER A 549 60.18 -2.47 -35.94
N ASP A 550 61.07 -3.46 -35.86
CA ASP A 550 60.78 -4.83 -36.26
C ASP A 550 59.68 -5.44 -35.38
N LYS A 551 58.63 -5.98 -36.02
CA LYS A 551 57.50 -6.58 -35.31
C LYS A 551 57.86 -7.97 -34.80
N SER A 552 57.46 -8.28 -33.58
CA SER A 552 57.55 -9.62 -32.98
C SER A 552 56.28 -9.92 -32.19
N ASP A 553 55.83 -11.17 -32.25
CA ASP A 553 54.68 -11.66 -31.46
C ASP A 553 55.10 -11.99 -30.02
N ILE A 554 56.40 -12.07 -29.74
CA ILE A 554 56.95 -12.31 -28.40
C ILE A 554 57.23 -10.96 -27.76
N LEU A 555 56.49 -10.63 -26.69
CA LEU A 555 56.59 -9.34 -26.00
C LEU A 555 58.03 -9.02 -25.56
N ASP A 556 58.79 -9.99 -25.04
CA ASP A 556 60.17 -9.75 -24.60
C ASP A 556 61.15 -9.42 -25.75
N GLN A 557 60.78 -9.75 -27.00
CA GLN A 557 61.56 -9.44 -28.19
C GLN A 557 61.05 -8.18 -28.92
N ARG A 558 59.81 -7.76 -28.63
CA ARG A 558 59.18 -6.55 -29.17
C ARG A 558 59.62 -5.34 -28.35
#